data_AF-A0A016RVQ4-F1
#
_entry.id   AF-A0A016RVQ4-F1
#
_cell.length_a   1.000
_cell.length_b   1.000
_cell.length_c   1.000
_cell.angle_alpha   90.00
_cell.angle_beta   90.00
_cell.angle_gamma   90.00
#
_symmetry.space_group_name_H-M   'P 1'
#
loop_
_entity.id
_entity.type
_entity.pdbx_description
1 polymer ?
#
loop_
_entity_poly.entity_id
_entity_poly.type
_entity_poly.pdbx_seq_one_letter_code
_entity_poly.pdbx_strand_id
1 'polypeptide(L)' 'MLSSLAWIAGFIIACSATIDYQCWNFKSTDEIRDLYLKQVNALRQQIAQGQALCKNASCPQGKTIYRMFWDCMLEMEA' A
#
# COMPACT_ATOMS: atom_id res chain seq x y z
N MET A 1 -40.17 18.97 -15.60
CA MET A 1 -39.05 18.15 -16.14
C MET A 1 -37.68 18.49 -15.54
N LEU A 2 -37.58 19.37 -14.53
CA LEU A 2 -36.32 19.69 -13.83
C LEU A 2 -36.18 19.00 -12.46
N SER A 3 -37.27 18.44 -11.92
CA SER A 3 -37.27 17.77 -10.61
C SER A 3 -36.71 16.34 -10.65
N SER A 4 -36.77 15.67 -11.80
CA SER A 4 -36.33 14.27 -11.97
C SER A 4 -34.81 14.11 -12.08
N LEU A 5 -34.09 15.18 -12.46
CA LEU A 5 -32.63 15.17 -12.61
C LEU A 5 -31.90 15.34 -11.27
N ALA A 6 -32.56 15.92 -10.26
CA ALA A 6 -31.98 16.12 -8.93
C ALA A 6 -31.80 14.80 -8.16
N TRP A 7 -32.63 13.78 -8.45
CA TRP A 7 -32.56 12.47 -7.79
C TRP A 7 -31.42 11.60 -8.32
N ILE A 8 -30.99 11.81 -9.56
CA ILE A 8 -29.94 11.01 -10.20
C ILE A 8 -28.55 11.47 -9.74
N ALA A 9 -28.39 12.76 -9.40
CA ALA A 9 -27.14 13.32 -8.90
C ALA A 9 -26.78 12.89 -7.47
N GLY A 10 -27.73 12.34 -6.70
CA GLY A 10 -27.52 11.93 -5.29
C GLY A 10 -26.93 10.53 -5.09
N PHE A 11 -26.83 9.71 -6.15
CA PHE A 11 -26.43 8.29 -6.06
C PHE A 11 -25.03 7.99 -6.65
N ILE A 12 -24.24 9.03 -6.95
CA ILE A 12 -22.81 8.88 -7.24
C ILE A 12 -22.03 9.18 -5.95
N ILE A 13 -22.37 8.49 -4.84
CA ILE A 13 -21.44 8.41 -3.72
C ILE A 13 -20.34 7.48 -4.20
N ALA A 14 -19.24 8.10 -4.65
CA ALA A 14 -18.04 7.44 -5.09
C ALA A 14 -17.65 6.35 -4.09
N CYS A 15 -17.66 5.09 -4.53
CA CYS A 15 -16.90 4.04 -3.87
C CYS A 15 -15.41 4.36 -4.05
N SER A 16 -14.91 5.27 -3.22
CA SER A 16 -13.48 5.37 -2.95
C SER A 16 -13.12 4.08 -2.24
N ALA A 17 -12.60 3.09 -2.96
CA ALA A 17 -12.04 1.90 -2.34
C ALA A 17 -10.82 2.36 -1.50
N THR A 18 -11.07 2.69 -0.24
CA THR A 18 -10.01 2.85 0.75
C THR A 18 -9.34 1.50 0.90
N ILE A 19 -8.01 1.46 0.84
CA ILE A 19 -7.27 0.24 1.18
C ILE A 19 -7.49 0.04 2.67
N ASP A 20 -8.27 -0.98 3.01
CA ASP A 20 -8.62 -1.29 4.39
C ASP A 20 -7.82 -2.52 4.83
N TYR A 21 -6.92 -2.32 5.80
CA TYR A 21 -6.07 -3.39 6.31
C TYR A 21 -6.75 -4.21 7.41
N GLN A 22 -7.91 -3.76 7.92
CA GLN A 22 -8.68 -4.45 8.96
C GLN A 22 -7.86 -4.77 10.23
N CYS A 23 -6.86 -3.93 10.55
CA CYS A 23 -6.01 -4.12 11.73
C CYS A 23 -6.55 -3.37 12.95
N TRP A 24 -6.62 -4.03 14.10
CA TRP A 24 -7.04 -3.45 15.38
C TRP A 24 -5.88 -2.81 16.19
N ASN A 25 -4.92 -2.20 15.50
CA ASN A 25 -3.90 -1.37 16.14
C ASN A 25 -4.24 0.11 15.97
N PHE A 26 -4.78 0.73 17.03
CA PHE A 26 -5.19 2.13 17.01
C PHE A 26 -4.04 3.13 17.09
N LYS A 27 -2.79 2.66 17.25
CA LYS A 27 -1.59 3.51 17.18
C LYS A 27 -1.11 3.76 15.75
N SER A 28 -1.74 3.14 14.77
CA SER A 28 -1.39 3.19 13.35
C SER A 28 -2.65 3.33 12.50
N THR A 29 -2.49 3.84 11.27
CA THR A 29 -3.61 4.07 10.33
C THR A 29 -3.34 3.36 9.01
N ASP A 30 -4.39 3.13 8.22
CA ASP A 30 -4.26 2.44 6.94
C ASP A 30 -3.41 3.21 5.93
N GLU A 31 -3.38 4.54 6.02
CA GLU A 31 -2.48 5.37 5.21
C GLU A 31 -1.02 5.10 5.54
N ILE A 32 -0.69 4.92 6.83
CA ILE A 32 0.66 4.58 7.28
C ILE A 32 1.01 3.17 6.80
N ARG A 33 0.11 2.18 7.00
CA ARG A 33 0.31 0.80 6.55
C ARG A 33 0.59 0.72 5.05
N ASP A 34 -0.21 1.43 4.26
CA ASP A 34 -0.05 1.52 2.82
C ASP A 34 1.27 2.15 2.40
N LEU A 35 1.64 3.27 3.03
CA LEU A 35 2.91 3.94 2.76
C LEU A 35 4.10 3.02 3.01
N TYR A 36 4.13 2.36 4.18
CA TYR A 36 5.20 1.43 4.54
C TYR A 36 5.25 0.24 3.58
N LEU A 37 4.12 -0.40 3.31
CA LEU A 37 4.07 -1.59 2.46
C LEU A 37 4.49 -1.28 1.02
N LYS A 38 4.05 -0.14 0.48
CA LYS A 38 4.46 0.32 -0.86
C LYS A 38 5.95 0.62 -0.91
N GLN A 39 6.46 1.37 0.07
CA GLN A 39 7.87 1.75 0.10
C GLN A 39 8.78 0.52 0.22
N VAL A 40 8.48 -0.41 1.13
CA VAL A 40 9.27 -1.63 1.30
C VAL A 40 9.25 -2.49 0.04
N ASN A 41 8.08 -2.67 -0.58
CA ASN A 41 7.98 -3.45 -1.81
C ASN A 41 8.69 -2.77 -3.01
N ALA A 42 8.65 -1.44 -3.11
CA ALA A 42 9.39 -0.71 -4.14
C ALA A 42 10.91 -0.90 -3.98
N LEU A 43 11.44 -0.81 -2.77
CA LEU A 43 12.86 -1.06 -2.48
C LEU A 43 13.24 -2.51 -2.77
N ARG A 44 12.40 -3.48 -2.37
CA ARG A 44 12.61 -4.90 -2.67
C ARG A 44 12.62 -5.18 -4.17
N GLN A 45 11.75 -4.50 -4.93
CA GLN A 45 11.74 -4.59 -6.39
C GLN A 45 13.04 -4.05 -7.00
N GLN A 46 13.57 -2.93 -6.51
CA GLN A 46 14.86 -2.40 -6.98
C GLN A 46 16.01 -3.38 -6.73
N ILE A 47 16.00 -4.09 -5.59
CA ILE A 47 16.98 -5.15 -5.30
C ILE A 47 16.80 -6.33 -6.26
N ALA A 48 15.56 -6.77 -6.48
CA ALA A 48 15.25 -7.86 -7.41
C ALA A 48 15.68 -7.56 -8.86
N GLN A 49 15.74 -6.29 -9.24
CA GLN A 49 16.16 -5.83 -10.56
C GLN A 49 17.67 -5.48 -10.64
N GLY A 50 18.42 -5.56 -9.53
CA GLY A 50 19.82 -5.14 -9.49
C GLY A 50 20.03 -3.63 -9.66
N GLN A 51 19.00 -2.83 -9.40
CA GLN A 51 19.01 -1.36 -9.55
C GLN A 51 19.25 -0.64 -8.22
N ALA A 52 19.14 -1.36 -7.10
CA ALA A 52 19.41 -0.80 -5.78
C ALA A 52 20.87 -0.32 -5.68
N LEU A 53 21.09 0.84 -5.07
CA LEU A 53 22.42 1.39 -4.84
C LEU A 53 23.00 0.83 -3.53
N CYS A 54 24.16 0.19 -3.64
CA CYS A 54 25.02 -0.20 -2.54
C CYS A 54 26.16 0.84 -2.41
N LYS A 55 26.93 0.80 -1.31
CA LYS A 55 27.89 1.85 -0.91
C LYS A 55 28.71 2.47 -2.06
N ASN A 56 29.20 1.67 -3.00
CA ASN A 56 30.06 2.14 -4.10
C ASN A 56 29.58 1.69 -5.50
N ALA A 57 28.48 0.94 -5.61
CA ALA A 57 28.03 0.32 -6.87
C ALA A 57 26.57 -0.15 -6.75
N SER A 58 25.96 -0.57 -7.86
CA SER A 58 24.68 -1.28 -7.81
C SER A 58 24.81 -2.61 -7.07
N CYS A 59 23.81 -2.92 -6.24
CA CYS A 59 23.70 -4.20 -5.57
C CYS A 59 23.43 -5.33 -6.59
N PRO A 60 23.90 -6.56 -6.32
CA PRO A 60 23.62 -7.69 -7.20
C PRO A 60 22.12 -7.97 -7.31
N GLN A 61 21.70 -8.49 -8.48
CA GLN A 61 20.31 -8.84 -8.73
C GLN A 61 19.85 -9.98 -7.81
N GLY A 62 18.77 -9.75 -7.06
CA GLY A 62 18.14 -10.78 -6.23
C GLY A 62 17.32 -11.78 -7.05
N LYS A 63 17.58 -13.08 -6.91
CA LYS A 63 16.84 -14.14 -7.63
C LYS A 63 15.54 -14.56 -6.94
N THR A 64 15.42 -14.35 -5.63
CA THR A 64 14.31 -14.86 -4.80
C THR A 64 13.86 -13.81 -3.80
N ILE A 65 13.37 -12.68 -4.32
CA ILE A 65 12.84 -11.58 -3.50
C ILE A 65 11.32 -11.63 -3.54
N TYR A 66 10.70 -12.08 -2.44
CA TYR A 66 9.24 -12.16 -2.34
C TYR A 66 8.61 -10.81 -2.03
N ARG A 67 7.40 -10.58 -2.55
CA ARG A 67 6.57 -9.43 -2.19
C ARG A 67 6.12 -9.58 -0.74
N MET A 68 6.16 -8.48 0.01
CA MET A 68 5.64 -8.42 1.36
C MET A 68 4.15 -8.11 1.33
N PHE A 69 3.42 -8.67 2.29
CA PHE A 69 2.05 -8.33 2.62
C PHE A 69 2.01 -7.79 4.04
N TRP A 70 0.99 -7.00 4.35
CA TRP A 70 0.81 -6.52 5.70
C TRP A 70 0.25 -7.64 6.58
N ASP A 71 0.74 -7.71 7.81
CA ASP A 71 0.28 -8.65 8.81
C ASP A 71 -0.04 -7.87 10.08
N CYS A 72 -1.31 -7.84 10.45
CA CYS A 72 -1.78 -7.11 11.63
C CYS A 72 -1.24 -7.70 12.94
N MET A 73 -0.96 -9.01 13.01
CA MET A 73 -0.41 -9.64 14.21
C MET A 73 1.03 -9.23 14.43
N LEU A 74 1.83 -9.17 13.36
CA LEU A 74 3.20 -8.64 13.44
C LEU A 74 3.22 -7.16 13.79
N GLU A 75 2.27 -6.37 13.29
CA GLU A 75 2.14 -4.96 13.62
C GLU A 75 1.89 -4.73 15.13
N MET A 76 1.15 -5.63 15.80
CA MET A 76 0.87 -5.52 17.23
C MET A 76 2.11 -5.72 18.11
N GLU A 77 3.14 -6.39 17.58
CA GLU A 77 4.38 -6.72 18.29
C GLU A 77 5.54 -5.76 17.98
N ALA A 78 5.34 -4.81 17.05
CA ALA A 78 6.34 -3.84 16.60
C ALA A 78 6.57 -2.69 17.60
#